data_AF-A0A450UJM5-F1
#
_entry.id   AF-A0A450UJM5-F1
#
_cell.length_a   1.000
_cell.length_b   1.000
_cell.length_c   1.000
_cell.angle_alpha   90.00
_cell.angle_beta   90.00
_cell.angle_gamma   90.00
#
_symmetry.space_group_name_H-M   'P 1'
#
loop_
_entity.id
_entity.type
_entity.pdbx_description
1 polymer ?
#
loop_
_entity_poly.entity_id
_entity_poly.type
_entity_poly.pdbx_seq_one_letter_code
_entity_poly.pdbx_strand_id
1 'polypeptide(L)'
;MARFPDDESKILELAKNMVRGLTDPSALYPDPPTPPLDLDTKVDAYEQAKEDIAALQAALKVAFDAKETIVTDLTDQVKRNLRYAGNTVGDDDAKLSLIGWGARRPPTALEAPGQAGSLKATEQGGGEEDWALVKTTLDTEVTLTGQTRGKELEYRVVAMNRAGQGGESNTVAAVL
;
A
#
# COMPACT_ATOMS: atom_id res chain seq x y z
N MET A 1 -10.73 22.04 -29.04
CA MET A 1 -9.36 22.50 -28.72
C MET A 1 -8.53 21.28 -28.33
N ALA A 2 -7.27 21.18 -28.74
CA ALA A 2 -6.37 20.17 -28.16
C ALA A 2 -6.18 20.48 -26.66
N ARG A 3 -6.19 19.44 -25.82
CA ARG A 3 -6.00 19.55 -24.36
C ARG A 3 -4.67 18.91 -24.00
N PHE A 4 -3.92 19.55 -23.11
CA PHE A 4 -2.67 19.00 -22.60
C PHE A 4 -2.96 17.71 -21.79
N PRO A 5 -2.14 16.65 -21.90
CA PRO A 5 -2.36 15.43 -21.15
C PRO A 5 -2.16 15.61 -19.64
N ASP A 6 -3.04 15.03 -18.83
CA ASP A 6 -2.96 15.05 -17.37
C ASP A 6 -2.24 13.80 -16.81
N ASP A 7 -2.10 12.75 -17.64
CA ASP A 7 -1.45 11.48 -17.28
C ASP A 7 0.06 11.51 -17.54
N GLU A 8 0.87 11.15 -16.54
CA GLU A 8 2.34 11.11 -16.64
C GLU A 8 2.87 10.33 -17.86
N SER A 9 2.32 9.15 -18.14
CA SER A 9 2.73 8.34 -19.30
C SER A 9 2.47 9.05 -20.63
N LYS A 10 1.36 9.78 -20.73
CA LYS A 10 1.01 10.55 -21.94
C LYS A 10 1.85 11.81 -22.08
N ILE A 11 2.25 12.42 -20.96
CA ILE A 11 3.19 13.56 -20.95
C ILE A 11 4.57 13.09 -21.44
N LEU A 12 5.06 11.95 -20.95
CA LEU A 12 6.34 11.37 -21.39
C LEU A 12 6.31 11.00 -22.88
N GLU A 13 5.23 10.37 -23.33
CA GLU A 13 5.04 10.02 -24.74
C GLU A 13 5.02 11.28 -25.62
N LEU A 14 4.29 12.32 -25.20
CA LEU A 14 4.28 13.61 -25.88
C LEU A 14 5.68 14.24 -25.92
N ALA A 15 6.43 14.21 -24.82
CA ALA A 15 7.79 14.74 -24.77
C ALA A 15 8.73 14.02 -25.75
N LYS A 16 8.69 12.68 -25.80
CA LYS A 16 9.47 11.88 -26.77
C LYS A 16 9.08 12.19 -28.22
N ASN A 17 7.79 12.37 -28.47
CA ASN A 17 7.29 12.79 -29.78
C ASN A 17 7.75 14.21 -30.14
N MET A 18 7.82 15.14 -29.17
CA MET A 18 8.36 16.48 -29.37
C MET A 18 9.86 16.46 -29.69
N VAL A 19 10.67 15.64 -29.00
CA VAL A 19 12.11 15.50 -29.31
C VAL A 19 12.29 15.09 -30.79
N ARG A 20 11.56 14.07 -31.25
CA ARG A 20 11.59 13.63 -32.66
C ARG A 20 11.09 14.73 -33.61
N GLY A 21 9.92 15.29 -33.31
CA GLY A 21 9.23 16.28 -34.14
C GLY A 21 9.89 17.65 -34.20
N LEU A 22 10.78 18.00 -33.27
CA LEU A 22 11.61 19.20 -33.33
C LEU A 22 12.97 18.94 -34.01
N THR A 23 13.40 17.67 -34.11
CA THR A 23 14.66 17.28 -34.75
C THR A 23 14.49 17.09 -36.26
N ASP A 24 13.46 16.36 -36.70
CA ASP A 24 13.30 15.94 -38.10
C ASP A 24 12.91 17.10 -39.06
N PRO A 25 12.00 18.03 -38.69
CA PRO A 25 11.72 19.23 -39.47
C PRO A 25 12.31 20.48 -38.79
N SER A 26 13.61 20.46 -38.45
CA SER A 26 14.29 21.58 -37.74
C SER A 26 14.14 22.94 -38.45
N ALA A 27 13.93 22.97 -39.77
CA ALA A 27 13.66 24.20 -40.53
C ALA A 27 12.31 24.86 -40.18
N LEU A 28 11.32 24.11 -39.69
CA LEU A 28 10.03 24.65 -39.24
C LEU A 28 10.11 25.25 -37.84
N TYR A 29 11.04 24.77 -37.02
CA TYR A 29 11.25 25.19 -35.64
C TYR A 29 12.73 25.47 -35.39
N PRO A 30 13.27 26.57 -35.95
CA PRO A 30 14.71 26.83 -35.93
C PRO A 30 15.26 27.20 -34.53
N ASP A 31 14.40 27.71 -33.64
CA ASP A 31 14.79 28.17 -32.30
C ASP A 31 13.71 27.79 -31.26
N PRO A 32 13.56 26.48 -30.93
CA PRO A 32 12.63 26.07 -29.90
C PRO A 32 13.13 26.53 -28.53
N PRO A 33 12.25 27.05 -27.63
CA PRO A 33 12.65 27.55 -26.31
C PRO A 33 13.39 26.53 -25.44
N THR A 34 13.10 25.24 -25.62
CA THR A 34 13.87 24.14 -25.09
C THR A 34 14.42 23.34 -26.28
N PRO A 35 15.74 23.30 -26.49
CA PRO A 35 16.34 22.48 -27.53
C PRO A 35 15.98 21.00 -27.39
N PRO A 36 15.87 20.23 -28.49
CA PRO A 36 15.52 18.82 -28.44
C PRO A 36 16.45 17.99 -27.54
N LEU A 37 17.75 18.31 -27.55
CA LEU A 37 18.77 17.65 -26.72
C LEU A 37 18.54 17.88 -25.21
N ASP A 38 18.17 19.09 -24.83
CA ASP A 38 17.88 19.43 -23.44
C ASP A 38 16.56 18.80 -22.98
N LEU A 39 15.58 18.70 -23.89
CA LEU A 39 14.32 18.00 -23.63
C LEU A 39 14.54 16.49 -23.47
N ASP A 40 15.40 15.89 -24.28
CA ASP A 40 15.79 14.48 -24.20
C ASP A 40 16.48 14.17 -22.86
N THR A 41 17.41 15.03 -22.44
CA THR A 41 18.05 14.92 -21.12
C THR A 41 17.03 14.96 -19.96
N LYS A 42 15.96 15.75 -20.09
CA LYS A 42 14.86 15.78 -19.09
C LYS A 42 14.01 14.52 -19.12
N VAL A 43 13.79 13.93 -20.30
CA VAL A 43 13.09 12.66 -20.47
C VAL A 43 13.87 11.54 -19.77
N ASP A 44 15.18 11.44 -20.02
CA ASP A 44 16.04 10.44 -19.38
C ASP A 44 16.08 10.59 -17.85
N ALA A 45 16.19 11.83 -17.36
CA ALA A 45 16.18 12.09 -15.91
C ALA A 45 14.86 11.67 -15.26
N TYR A 46 13.72 11.86 -15.95
CA TYR A 46 12.42 11.42 -15.46
C TYR A 46 12.31 9.88 -15.45
N GLU A 47 12.79 9.22 -16.49
CA GLU A 47 12.80 7.75 -16.54
C GLU A 47 13.67 7.15 -15.44
N GLN A 48 14.85 7.73 -15.20
CA GLN A 48 15.71 7.31 -14.10
C GLN A 48 15.02 7.49 -12.74
N ALA A 49 14.33 8.61 -12.52
CA ALA A 49 13.58 8.82 -11.27
C ALA A 49 12.48 7.77 -11.06
N LYS A 50 11.84 7.27 -12.13
CA LYS A 50 10.86 6.18 -12.04
C LYS A 50 11.51 4.86 -11.64
N GLU A 51 12.65 4.53 -12.22
CA GLU A 51 13.42 3.33 -11.85
C GLU A 51 13.89 3.40 -10.39
N ASP A 52 14.32 4.57 -9.93
CA ASP A 52 14.73 4.79 -8.52
C ASP A 52 13.55 4.57 -7.55
N ILE A 53 12.34 5.02 -7.91
CA ILE A 53 11.12 4.77 -7.12
C ILE A 53 10.83 3.27 -7.06
N ALA A 54 10.93 2.56 -8.18
CA ALA A 54 10.71 1.11 -8.22
C ALA A 54 11.72 0.37 -7.34
N ALA A 55 13.00 0.77 -7.37
CA ALA A 55 14.04 0.23 -6.50
C ALA A 55 13.77 0.49 -5.00
N LEU A 56 13.32 1.71 -4.65
CA LEU A 56 12.95 2.05 -3.27
C LEU A 56 11.73 1.26 -2.78
N GLN A 57 10.73 1.03 -3.64
CA GLN A 57 9.57 0.21 -3.32
C GLN A 57 9.96 -1.25 -3.08
N ALA A 58 10.86 -1.80 -3.91
CA ALA A 58 11.40 -3.15 -3.70
C ALA A 58 12.16 -3.26 -2.37
N ALA A 59 13.01 -2.28 -2.06
CA ALA A 59 13.74 -2.23 -0.80
C ALA A 59 12.80 -2.11 0.42
N LEU A 60 11.74 -1.32 0.29
CA LEU A 60 10.72 -1.17 1.34
C LEU A 60 10.01 -2.50 1.62
N LYS A 61 9.65 -3.25 0.57
CA LYS A 61 9.04 -4.59 0.72
C LYS A 61 9.95 -5.52 1.51
N VAL A 62 11.23 -5.60 1.17
CA VAL A 62 12.22 -6.42 1.89
C VAL A 62 12.32 -6.00 3.35
N ALA A 63 12.34 -4.69 3.64
CA ALA A 63 12.39 -4.19 5.01
C ALA A 63 11.13 -4.54 5.82
N PHE A 64 9.94 -4.54 5.19
CA PHE A 64 8.70 -4.99 5.82
C PHE A 64 8.72 -6.47 6.15
N ASP A 65 9.17 -7.32 5.23
CA ASP A 65 9.26 -8.78 5.44
C ASP A 65 10.24 -9.11 6.59
N ALA A 66 11.36 -8.39 6.66
CA ALA A 66 12.32 -8.51 7.76
C ALA A 66 11.70 -8.10 9.10
N LYS A 67 10.95 -6.99 9.14
CA LYS A 67 10.23 -6.55 10.34
C LYS A 67 9.18 -7.57 10.77
N GLU A 68 8.40 -8.13 9.85
CA GLU A 68 7.37 -9.13 10.14
C GLU A 68 7.97 -10.39 10.79
N THR A 69 9.13 -10.82 10.28
CA THR A 69 9.90 -11.93 10.86
C THR A 69 10.34 -11.60 12.29
N ILE A 70 10.88 -10.40 12.53
CA ILE A 70 11.32 -9.96 13.86
C ILE A 70 10.13 -9.88 14.84
N VAL A 71 9.00 -9.33 14.42
CA VAL A 71 7.80 -9.21 15.26
C VAL A 71 7.22 -10.59 15.60
N THR A 72 7.31 -11.53 14.68
CA THR A 72 6.88 -12.91 14.91
C THR A 72 7.75 -13.58 15.98
N ASP A 73 9.09 -13.52 15.83
CA ASP A 73 9.99 -14.10 16.84
C ASP A 73 9.82 -13.42 18.20
N LEU A 74 9.73 -12.09 18.24
CA LEU A 74 9.47 -11.35 19.48
C LEU A 74 8.16 -11.81 20.13
N THR A 75 7.10 -11.98 19.34
CA THR A 75 5.81 -12.45 19.85
C THR A 75 5.93 -13.84 20.46
N ASP A 76 6.66 -14.74 19.83
CA ASP A 76 6.89 -16.09 20.35
C ASP A 76 7.73 -16.09 21.63
N GLN A 77 8.74 -15.22 21.71
CA GLN A 77 9.52 -15.02 22.94
C GLN A 77 8.64 -14.48 24.07
N VAL A 78 7.82 -13.46 23.80
CA VAL A 78 6.90 -12.88 24.79
C VAL A 78 5.88 -13.93 25.26
N LYS A 79 5.27 -14.69 24.35
CA LYS A 79 4.33 -15.78 24.70
C LYS A 79 4.99 -16.85 25.56
N ARG A 80 6.23 -17.26 25.25
CA ARG A 80 6.99 -18.22 26.05
C ARG A 80 7.22 -17.71 27.47
N ASN A 81 7.63 -16.44 27.62
CA ASN A 81 7.82 -15.83 28.93
C ASN A 81 6.52 -15.71 29.73
N LEU A 82 5.41 -15.34 29.09
CA LEU A 82 4.11 -15.28 29.75
C LEU A 82 3.65 -16.66 30.24
N ARG A 83 3.85 -17.71 29.42
CA ARG A 83 3.54 -19.09 29.82
C ARG A 83 4.41 -19.55 31.00
N TYR A 84 5.70 -19.23 30.98
CA TYR A 84 6.59 -19.49 32.11
C TYR A 84 6.11 -18.79 33.37
N ALA A 85 5.85 -17.48 33.30
CA ALA A 85 5.38 -16.69 34.44
C ALA A 85 4.07 -17.26 35.03
N GLY A 86 3.08 -17.55 34.19
CA GLY A 86 1.80 -18.16 34.62
C GLY A 86 2.01 -19.48 35.35
N ASN A 87 2.81 -20.38 34.79
CA ASN A 87 3.13 -21.67 35.42
C ASN A 87 3.90 -21.50 36.75
N THR A 88 4.83 -20.55 36.84
CA THR A 88 5.65 -20.32 38.04
C THR A 88 4.84 -19.73 39.20
N VAL A 89 3.90 -18.82 38.90
CA VAL A 89 3.09 -18.16 39.94
C VAL A 89 1.74 -18.84 40.18
N GLY A 90 1.44 -19.92 39.46
CA GLY A 90 0.16 -20.63 39.55
C GLY A 90 -1.02 -19.77 39.09
N ASP A 91 -0.83 -18.96 38.05
CA ASP A 91 -1.81 -18.00 37.52
C ASP A 91 -2.36 -16.97 38.54
N ASP A 92 -1.58 -16.67 39.59
CA ASP A 92 -1.85 -15.59 40.55
C ASP A 92 -1.87 -14.20 39.88
N ASP A 93 -3.06 -13.59 39.84
CA ASP A 93 -3.33 -12.32 39.14
C ASP A 93 -2.51 -11.14 39.67
N ALA A 94 -2.29 -11.08 40.99
CA ALA A 94 -1.53 -10.00 41.60
C ALA A 94 -0.06 -10.06 41.17
N LYS A 95 0.49 -11.27 41.00
CA LYS A 95 1.87 -11.46 40.53
C LYS A 95 2.02 -11.28 39.02
N LEU A 96 1.03 -11.72 38.23
CA LEU A 96 1.03 -11.47 36.78
C LEU A 96 0.87 -9.98 36.46
N SER A 97 0.11 -9.23 37.26
CA SER A 97 -0.05 -7.79 37.10
C SER A 97 1.28 -7.02 37.21
N LEU A 98 2.26 -7.54 37.96
CA LEU A 98 3.59 -6.94 38.08
C LEU A 98 4.37 -6.93 36.74
N ILE A 99 4.06 -7.86 35.83
CA ILE A 99 4.63 -7.92 34.47
C ILE A 99 3.69 -7.36 33.40
N GLY A 100 2.63 -6.65 33.81
CA GLY A 100 1.62 -6.10 32.89
C GLY A 100 0.72 -7.14 32.23
N TRP A 101 0.60 -8.33 32.83
CA TRP A 101 -0.24 -9.42 32.35
C TRP A 101 -1.38 -9.71 33.34
N GLY A 102 -2.54 -10.13 32.86
CA GLY A 102 -3.65 -10.55 33.73
C GLY A 102 -3.69 -12.07 33.85
N ALA A 103 -4.22 -12.57 34.97
CA ALA A 103 -4.62 -13.97 35.05
C ALA A 103 -5.69 -14.27 33.99
N ARG A 104 -5.82 -15.56 33.63
CA ARG A 104 -6.85 -15.99 32.69
C ARG A 104 -8.22 -15.60 33.21
N ARG A 105 -8.93 -14.75 32.47
CA ARG A 105 -10.33 -14.44 32.77
C ARG A 105 -11.13 -15.74 32.69
N PRO A 106 -11.98 -16.06 33.68
CA PRO A 106 -12.85 -17.23 33.59
C PRO A 106 -13.70 -17.17 32.31
N PRO A 107 -14.00 -18.32 31.67
CA PRO A 107 -14.75 -18.36 30.43
C PRO A 107 -16.04 -17.55 30.57
N THR A 108 -16.12 -16.45 29.85
CA THR A 108 -17.34 -15.65 29.74
C THR A 108 -18.00 -16.05 28.43
N ALA A 109 -19.31 -16.31 28.45
CA ALA A 109 -20.05 -16.57 27.22
C ALA A 109 -19.82 -15.42 26.23
N LEU A 110 -19.41 -15.73 24.99
CA LEU A 110 -19.14 -14.73 23.97
C LEU A 110 -20.46 -14.08 23.55
N GLU A 111 -20.61 -12.78 23.78
CA GLU A 111 -21.59 -11.98 23.04
C GLU A 111 -21.12 -11.79 21.58
N ALA A 112 -22.08 -11.56 20.68
CA ALA A 112 -21.82 -11.43 19.25
C ALA A 112 -20.75 -10.34 18.96
N PRO A 113 -19.84 -10.56 17.99
CA PRO A 113 -18.70 -9.69 17.74
C PRO A 113 -19.11 -8.25 17.39
N GLY A 114 -18.45 -7.28 18.02
CA GLY A 114 -18.58 -5.85 17.73
C GLY A 114 -17.82 -5.39 16.47
N GLN A 115 -18.14 -4.19 16.01
CA GLN A 115 -17.77 -3.61 14.70
C GLN A 115 -16.25 -3.28 14.54
N ALA A 116 -15.70 -3.45 13.34
CA ALA A 116 -14.27 -3.31 13.01
C ALA A 116 -13.77 -1.85 12.93
N GLY A 117 -12.48 -1.61 13.28
CA GLY A 117 -11.89 -0.28 13.48
C GLY A 117 -10.83 0.22 12.48
N SER A 118 -10.59 -0.46 11.35
CA SER A 118 -9.84 0.11 10.22
C SER A 118 -10.18 -0.63 8.93
N LEU A 119 -10.03 0.03 7.77
CA LEU A 119 -10.44 -0.48 6.46
C LEU A 119 -9.34 -0.22 5.41
N LYS A 120 -8.92 -1.24 4.67
CA LYS A 120 -8.12 -1.11 3.43
C LYS A 120 -9.03 -1.10 2.21
N ALA A 121 -8.61 -0.59 1.06
CA ALA A 121 -9.30 -0.85 -0.20
C ALA A 121 -8.29 -1.37 -1.22
N THR A 122 -8.63 -2.44 -1.94
CA THR A 122 -7.81 -3.01 -3.04
C THR A 122 -8.58 -3.03 -4.35
N GLU A 123 -7.93 -2.79 -5.51
CA GLU A 123 -8.52 -2.82 -6.87
C GLU A 123 -8.01 -4.09 -7.60
N GLN A 124 -8.88 -4.83 -8.31
CA GLN A 124 -8.50 -6.02 -9.08
C GLN A 124 -8.53 -5.78 -10.60
N GLY A 125 -7.53 -6.33 -11.27
CA GLY A 125 -7.67 -6.84 -12.64
C GLY A 125 -7.03 -8.23 -12.75
N GLY A 126 -7.80 -9.31 -12.51
CA GLY A 126 -7.46 -10.64 -13.07
C GLY A 126 -7.03 -11.83 -12.19
N GLY A 127 -7.15 -11.84 -10.86
CA GLY A 127 -6.94 -13.07 -10.07
C GLY A 127 -6.66 -12.81 -8.59
N GLU A 128 -6.61 -13.86 -7.75
CA GLU A 128 -6.32 -13.77 -6.30
C GLU A 128 -4.92 -13.16 -6.02
N GLU A 129 -4.02 -13.19 -7.02
CA GLU A 129 -2.68 -12.58 -7.01
C GLU A 129 -2.64 -11.13 -7.56
N ASP A 130 -3.75 -10.57 -8.06
CA ASP A 130 -3.80 -9.26 -8.75
C ASP A 130 -4.39 -8.12 -7.90
N TRP A 131 -4.50 -8.30 -6.58
CA TRP A 131 -5.03 -7.27 -5.70
C TRP A 131 -3.96 -6.27 -5.26
N ALA A 132 -4.05 -5.04 -5.76
CA ALA A 132 -3.15 -3.96 -5.36
C ALA A 132 -3.73 -3.17 -4.18
N LEU A 133 -2.88 -2.85 -3.18
CA LEU A 133 -3.25 -1.92 -2.10
C LEU A 133 -3.43 -0.51 -2.67
N VAL A 134 -4.66 0.01 -2.66
CA VAL A 134 -4.97 1.34 -3.20
C VAL A 134 -4.88 2.41 -2.12
N LYS A 135 -5.41 2.15 -0.91
CA LYS A 135 -5.36 3.10 0.21
C LYS A 135 -5.51 2.43 1.57
N THR A 136 -4.88 3.02 2.58
CA THR A 136 -5.05 2.67 4.01
C THR A 136 -5.63 3.88 4.74
N THR A 137 -6.66 3.66 5.57
CA THR A 137 -7.28 4.71 6.39
C THR A 137 -7.50 4.23 7.83
N LEU A 138 -7.49 5.16 8.77
CA LEU A 138 -7.89 4.93 10.16
C LEU A 138 -9.40 5.18 10.37
N ASP A 139 -10.04 5.89 9.42
CA ASP A 139 -11.48 6.16 9.44
C ASP A 139 -12.26 5.04 8.74
N THR A 140 -13.56 4.93 9.02
CA THR A 140 -14.44 3.93 8.38
C THR A 140 -14.87 4.31 6.96
N GLU A 141 -14.36 5.41 6.42
CA GLU A 141 -14.64 5.91 5.08
C GLU A 141 -13.34 6.34 4.40
N VAL A 142 -13.27 6.12 3.08
CA VAL A 142 -12.12 6.52 2.29
C VAL A 142 -12.54 6.91 0.87
N THR A 143 -12.10 8.09 0.44
CA THR A 143 -12.27 8.52 -0.96
C THR A 143 -11.04 8.11 -1.78
N LEU A 144 -11.27 7.42 -2.88
CA LEU A 144 -10.27 7.06 -3.88
C LEU A 144 -10.36 8.04 -5.06
N THR A 145 -9.23 8.57 -5.52
CA THR A 145 -9.14 9.53 -6.63
C THR A 145 -8.25 8.99 -7.72
N GLY A 146 -8.51 9.35 -8.99
CA GLY A 146 -7.68 8.91 -10.13
C GLY A 146 -7.94 7.48 -10.59
N GLN A 147 -9.13 6.94 -10.30
CA GLN A 147 -9.53 5.59 -10.71
C GLN A 147 -9.84 5.51 -12.20
N THR A 148 -9.56 4.35 -12.81
CA THR A 148 -9.76 4.11 -14.24
C THR A 148 -11.24 4.15 -14.59
N ARG A 149 -11.66 5.09 -15.44
CA ARG A 149 -13.06 5.23 -15.86
C ARG A 149 -13.44 4.26 -16.97
N GLY A 150 -14.69 3.82 -16.97
CA GLY A 150 -15.23 2.89 -17.96
C GLY A 150 -14.76 1.45 -17.82
N LYS A 151 -14.14 1.09 -16.68
CA LYS A 151 -13.83 -0.29 -16.30
C LYS A 151 -14.61 -0.66 -15.05
N GLU A 152 -14.99 -1.93 -14.96
CA GLU A 152 -15.50 -2.52 -13.73
C GLU A 152 -14.33 -2.75 -12.79
N LEU A 153 -14.35 -2.05 -11.66
CA LEU A 153 -13.33 -2.12 -10.63
C LEU A 153 -13.94 -2.80 -9.42
N GLU A 154 -13.27 -3.84 -8.94
CA GLU A 154 -13.68 -4.53 -7.72
C GLU A 154 -12.91 -3.98 -6.53
N TYR A 155 -13.62 -3.72 -5.44
CA TYR A 155 -13.06 -3.25 -4.19
C TYR A 155 -13.34 -4.24 -3.06
N ARG A 156 -12.32 -4.60 -2.29
CA ARG A 156 -12.48 -5.31 -1.02
C ARG A 156 -11.77 -4.58 0.10
N VAL A 157 -12.24 -4.83 1.31
CA VAL A 157 -11.74 -4.19 2.51
C VAL A 157 -11.08 -5.16 3.46
N VAL A 158 -9.86 -4.85 3.90
CA VAL A 158 -9.14 -5.66 4.88
C VAL A 158 -8.88 -4.82 6.12
N ALA A 159 -9.43 -5.25 7.25
CA ALA A 159 -9.17 -4.59 8.52
C ALA A 159 -7.76 -4.92 9.03
N MET A 160 -7.11 -3.96 9.68
CA MET A 160 -5.83 -4.20 10.35
C MET A 160 -5.94 -3.82 11.83
N ASN A 161 -5.44 -4.69 12.70
CA ASN A 161 -5.26 -4.40 14.12
C ASN A 161 -3.88 -4.86 14.60
N ARG A 162 -3.60 -4.65 15.90
CA ARG A 162 -2.33 -5.07 16.52
C ARG A 162 -2.06 -6.58 16.42
N ALA A 163 -3.09 -7.39 16.22
CA ALA A 163 -2.99 -8.85 16.05
C ALA A 163 -2.80 -9.28 14.57
N GLY A 164 -2.79 -8.34 13.63
CA GLY A 164 -2.53 -8.59 12.21
C GLY A 164 -3.66 -8.13 11.30
N GLN A 165 -3.68 -8.69 10.08
CA GLN A 165 -4.75 -8.47 9.12
C GLN A 165 -5.97 -9.33 9.52
N GLY A 166 -7.14 -8.71 9.56
CA GLY A 166 -8.41 -9.41 9.68
C GLY A 166 -8.80 -10.10 8.38
N GLY A 167 -9.87 -10.90 8.42
CA GLY A 167 -10.47 -11.49 7.23
C GLY A 167 -10.96 -10.42 6.25
N GLU A 168 -10.94 -10.77 4.97
CA GLU A 168 -11.37 -9.89 3.88
C GLU A 168 -12.88 -9.63 3.95
N SER A 169 -13.28 -8.41 3.64
CA SER A 169 -14.67 -8.01 3.47
C SER A 169 -15.20 -8.48 2.11
N ASN A 170 -16.53 -8.42 1.96
CA ASN A 170 -17.20 -8.69 0.69
C ASN A 170 -16.66 -7.78 -0.42
N THR A 171 -16.45 -8.37 -1.59
CA THR A 171 -16.06 -7.64 -2.80
C THR A 171 -17.26 -6.86 -3.35
N VAL A 172 -17.03 -5.59 -3.70
CA VAL A 172 -18.03 -4.71 -4.35
C VAL A 172 -17.47 -4.24 -5.68
N ALA A 173 -18.19 -4.52 -6.77
CA ALA A 173 -17.89 -3.99 -8.09
C ALA A 173 -18.48 -2.59 -8.27
N ALA A 174 -17.69 -1.66 -8.82
CA ALA A 174 -18.15 -0.33 -9.20
C ALA A 174 -17.58 0.07 -10.57
N VAL A 175 -18.40 0.76 -11.35
CA VAL A 175 -18.01 1.33 -12.65
C VAL A 175 -18.07 2.86 -12.51
N LEU A 176 -16.97 3.54 -12.81
CA LEU A 176 -16.82 5.01 -12.73
C LEU A 176 -16.86 5.69 -14.09
#